data_AF-Q256A4-F1
#
_entry.id   AF-Q256A4-F1
#
_cell.length_a   1.000
_cell.length_b   1.000
_cell.length_c   1.000
_cell.angle_alpha   90.00
_cell.angle_beta   90.00
_cell.angle_gamma   90.00
#
_symmetry.space_group_name_H-M   'P 1'
#
loop_
_entity.id
_entity.type
_entity.pdbx_description
1 polymer ?
#
loop_
_entity_poly.entity_id
_entity_poly.type
_entity_poly.pdbx_seq_one_letter_code
_entity_poly.pdbx_strand_id
1 'polypeptide(L)'
;MAGLVFVIIFSVLLGACLGAYCQLYYLVKNIMFSWEALLSHAIAKRRALLSLSILGKLTIPRLSQETEFLCQHHKISWRIFLKHSYDILFAFQEMEETLPQLVQEILEAVGENHEQESIVRSLEDFWARDNLFAFETSAYEQAVEKYLKQRSSASLWVASRMFRFLDLPMIHFSR
;
A
#
# COMPACT_ATOMS: atom_id res chain seq x y z
N MET A 1 27.00 -45.57 7.94
CA MET A 1 26.44 -44.68 8.98
C MET A 1 26.58 -43.20 8.64
N ALA A 2 27.75 -42.69 8.24
CA ALA A 2 27.94 -41.26 7.92
C ALA A 2 26.98 -40.69 6.84
N GLY A 3 26.72 -41.44 5.75
CA GLY A 3 25.79 -40.99 4.70
C GLY A 3 24.33 -40.86 5.16
N LEU A 4 23.88 -41.73 6.06
CA LEU A 4 22.51 -41.71 6.57
C LEU A 4 22.29 -40.52 7.53
N VAL A 5 23.29 -40.23 8.37
CA VAL A 5 23.31 -39.03 9.23
C VAL A 5 23.31 -37.75 8.38
N PHE A 6 24.10 -37.71 7.30
CA PHE A 6 24.12 -36.57 6.38
C PHE A 6 22.76 -36.32 5.72
N VAL A 7 22.10 -37.36 5.20
CA VAL A 7 20.78 -37.25 4.57
C VAL A 7 19.73 -36.72 5.55
N ILE A 8 19.74 -37.20 6.80
CA ILE A 8 18.80 -36.72 7.84
C ILE A 8 19.04 -35.24 8.13
N ILE A 9 20.28 -34.84 8.41
CA ILE A 9 20.61 -33.43 8.73
C ILE A 9 20.25 -32.52 7.57
N PHE A 10 20.61 -32.90 6.34
CA PHE A 10 20.30 -32.10 5.15
C PHE A 10 18.79 -31.95 4.92
N SER A 11 18.02 -33.04 5.10
CA SER A 11 16.56 -33.01 4.95
C SER A 11 15.89 -32.09 5.98
N VAL A 12 16.36 -32.11 7.23
CA VAL A 12 15.87 -31.21 8.29
C VAL A 12 16.20 -29.76 7.96
N LEU A 13 17.43 -29.46 7.53
CA LEU A 13 17.82 -28.11 7.15
C LEU A 13 17.03 -27.58 5.95
N LEU A 14 16.79 -28.42 4.95
CA LEU A 14 16.02 -28.05 3.76
C LEU A 14 14.55 -27.79 4.12
N GLY A 15 13.96 -28.62 4.98
CA GLY A 15 12.62 -28.41 5.51
C GLY A 15 12.50 -27.11 6.31
N ALA A 16 13.48 -26.81 7.17
CA ALA A 16 13.54 -25.56 7.93
C ALA A 16 13.66 -24.33 7.00
N CYS A 17 14.50 -24.43 5.96
CA CYS A 17 14.68 -23.37 4.97
C CYS A 17 13.39 -23.10 4.16
N LEU A 18 12.70 -24.17 3.73
CA LEU A 18 11.42 -24.06 3.03
C LEU A 18 10.34 -23.45 3.95
N GLY A 19 10.26 -23.89 5.20
CA GLY A 19 9.34 -23.32 6.20
C GLY A 19 9.56 -21.83 6.41
N ALA A 20 10.83 -21.41 6.54
CA ALA A 20 11.20 -20.01 6.66
C ALA A 20 10.82 -19.19 5.41
N TYR A 21 11.04 -19.74 4.21
CA TYR A 21 10.59 -19.12 2.95
C TYR A 21 9.07 -18.93 2.93
N CYS A 22 8.30 -19.98 3.25
CA CYS A 22 6.84 -19.93 3.27
C CYS A 22 6.32 -18.91 4.28
N GLN A 23 6.94 -18.82 5.46
CA GLN A 23 6.58 -17.83 6.48
C GLN A 23 6.83 -16.40 6.00
N LEU A 24 8.01 -16.12 5.44
CA LEU A 24 8.33 -14.81 4.89
C LEU A 24 7.41 -14.44 3.72
N TYR A 25 7.13 -15.40 2.84
CA TYR A 25 6.22 -15.22 1.73
C TYR A 25 4.80 -14.89 2.21
N TYR A 26 4.31 -15.58 3.24
CA TYR A 26 3.01 -15.29 3.84
C TYR A 26 2.94 -13.87 4.41
N LEU A 27 3.97 -13.42 5.13
CA LEU A 27 4.03 -12.05 5.67
C LEU A 27 4.01 -11.00 4.56
N VAL A 28 4.82 -11.20 3.51
CA VAL A 28 4.83 -10.29 2.37
C VAL A 28 3.48 -10.30 1.64
N LYS A 29 2.83 -11.46 1.51
CA LYS A 29 1.49 -11.53 0.93
C LYS A 29 0.46 -10.79 1.75
N ASN A 30 0.55 -10.83 3.08
CA ASN A 30 -0.31 -10.03 3.94
C ASN A 30 -0.12 -8.52 3.67
N ILE A 31 1.13 -8.06 3.57
CA ILE A 31 1.44 -6.67 3.18
C ILE A 31 0.83 -6.34 1.81
N MET A 32 0.97 -7.23 0.83
CA MET A 32 0.42 -7.01 -0.52
C MET A 32 -1.12 -6.90 -0.51
N PHE A 33 -1.82 -7.69 0.30
CA PHE A 33 -3.27 -7.57 0.41
C PHE A 33 -3.69 -6.24 1.05
N SER A 34 -3.02 -5.83 2.13
CA SER A 34 -3.26 -4.52 2.73
C SER A 34 -2.93 -3.38 1.75
N TRP A 35 -1.85 -3.51 0.97
CA TRP A 35 -1.48 -2.56 -0.07
C TRP A 35 -2.53 -2.44 -1.17
N GLU A 36 -3.05 -3.58 -1.66
CA GLU A 36 -4.11 -3.61 -2.67
C GLU A 36 -5.39 -2.93 -2.16
N ALA A 37 -5.81 -3.23 -0.92
CA ALA A 37 -6.96 -2.58 -0.30
C ALA A 37 -6.74 -1.07 -0.15
N LEU A 38 -5.59 -0.67 0.38
CA LEU A 38 -5.19 0.72 0.58
C LEU A 38 -5.23 1.51 -0.74
N LEU A 39 -4.62 0.98 -1.80
CA LEU A 39 -4.62 1.63 -3.11
C LEU A 39 -6.00 1.66 -3.76
N SER A 40 -6.83 0.63 -3.58
CA SER A 40 -8.21 0.63 -4.07
C SER A 40 -8.99 1.82 -3.51
N HIS A 41 -8.85 2.10 -2.20
CA HIS A 41 -9.47 3.25 -1.56
C HIS A 41 -8.83 4.58 -2.00
N ALA A 42 -7.50 4.64 -2.11
CA ALA A 42 -6.81 5.83 -2.59
C ALA A 42 -7.23 6.21 -4.03
N ILE A 43 -7.35 5.23 -4.93
CA ILE A 43 -7.82 5.41 -6.31
C ILE A 43 -9.28 5.89 -6.31
N ALA A 44 -10.16 5.26 -5.53
CA ALA A 44 -11.56 5.65 -5.44
C ALA A 44 -11.69 7.10 -4.92
N LYS A 45 -10.88 7.46 -3.92
CA LYS A 45 -10.78 8.81 -3.37
C LYS A 45 -10.41 9.84 -4.45
N ARG A 46 -9.38 9.59 -5.26
CA ARG A 46 -9.00 10.50 -6.36
C ARG A 46 -10.06 10.58 -7.46
N ARG A 47 -10.74 9.47 -7.79
CA ARG A 47 -11.83 9.47 -8.78
C ARG A 47 -13.05 10.27 -8.32
N ALA A 48 -13.37 10.24 -7.02
CA ALA A 48 -14.41 11.11 -6.46
C ALA A 48 -14.02 12.58 -6.58
N LEU A 49 -12.77 12.94 -6.26
CA LEU A 49 -12.27 14.32 -6.44
C LEU A 49 -12.24 14.76 -7.90
N LEU A 50 -11.85 13.90 -8.83
CA LEU A 50 -11.90 14.20 -10.26
C LEU A 50 -13.35 14.47 -10.72
N SER A 51 -14.31 13.68 -10.24
CA SER A 51 -15.73 13.91 -10.53
C SER A 51 -16.20 15.27 -9.99
N LEU A 52 -15.77 15.62 -8.76
CA LEU A 52 -16.06 16.92 -8.15
C LEU A 52 -15.40 18.08 -8.90
N SER A 53 -14.15 17.93 -9.34
CA SER A 53 -13.44 18.98 -10.07
C SER A 53 -14.12 19.27 -11.41
N ILE A 54 -14.61 18.24 -12.11
CA ILE A 54 -15.38 18.41 -13.36
C ILE A 54 -16.68 19.18 -13.09
N LEU A 55 -17.40 18.85 -12.01
CA LEU A 55 -18.63 19.55 -11.61
C LEU A 55 -18.34 21.03 -11.24
N GLY A 56 -17.23 21.28 -10.55
CA GLY A 56 -16.74 22.63 -10.23
C GLY A 56 -16.07 23.36 -11.41
N LYS A 57 -16.07 22.76 -12.63
CA LYS A 57 -15.39 23.29 -13.84
C LYS A 57 -13.90 23.61 -13.62
N LEU A 58 -13.26 22.86 -12.72
CA LEU A 58 -11.86 22.99 -12.37
C LEU A 58 -11.08 21.81 -12.99
N THR A 59 -10.06 22.14 -13.78
CA THR A 59 -9.15 21.13 -14.35
C THR A 59 -7.93 21.02 -13.45
N ILE A 60 -7.77 19.88 -12.78
CA ILE A 60 -6.58 19.57 -11.98
C ILE A 60 -5.85 18.40 -12.65
N PRO A 61 -4.85 18.65 -13.53
CA PRO A 61 -4.09 17.60 -14.17
C PRO A 61 -3.40 16.65 -13.18
N ARG A 62 -2.98 17.21 -12.03
CA ARG A 62 -2.31 16.46 -10.95
C ARG A 62 -3.13 15.25 -10.48
N LEU A 63 -4.44 15.39 -10.24
CA LEU A 63 -5.29 14.27 -9.79
C LEU A 63 -5.34 13.13 -10.80
N SER A 64 -5.29 13.43 -12.10
CA SER A 64 -5.26 12.42 -13.14
C SER A 64 -3.93 11.65 -13.16
N GLN A 65 -2.80 12.36 -12.99
CA GLN A 65 -1.47 11.77 -12.89
C GLN A 65 -1.31 10.90 -11.65
N GLU A 66 -1.79 11.37 -10.50
CA GLU A 66 -1.82 10.59 -9.25
C GLU A 66 -2.66 9.33 -9.43
N THR A 67 -3.85 9.44 -10.01
CA THR A 67 -4.71 8.27 -10.26
C THR A 67 -4.02 7.25 -11.17
N GLU A 68 -3.33 7.71 -12.21
CA GLU A 68 -2.58 6.82 -13.11
C GLU A 68 -1.44 6.12 -12.37
N PHE A 69 -0.65 6.86 -11.59
CA PHE A 69 0.41 6.30 -10.76
C PHE A 69 -0.13 5.21 -9.82
N LEU A 70 -1.23 5.48 -9.10
CA LEU A 70 -1.84 4.50 -8.20
C LEU A 70 -2.34 3.27 -8.96
N CYS A 71 -2.94 3.44 -10.14
CA CYS A 71 -3.38 2.33 -10.97
C CYS A 71 -2.22 1.45 -11.45
N GLN A 72 -1.09 2.05 -11.84
CA GLN A 72 0.11 1.32 -12.26
C GLN A 72 0.69 0.46 -11.11
N HIS A 73 0.58 0.94 -9.87
CA HIS A 73 1.14 0.28 -8.69
C HIS A 73 0.13 -0.60 -7.91
N HIS A 74 -1.13 -0.64 -8.33
CA HIS A 74 -2.19 -1.40 -7.65
C HIS A 74 -1.99 -2.91 -7.67
N LYS A 75 -1.54 -3.48 -8.80
CA LYS A 75 -1.41 -4.95 -8.98
C LYS A 75 -0.01 -5.38 -9.38
N ILE A 76 1.00 -4.88 -8.68
CA ILE A 76 2.39 -5.26 -8.93
C ILE A 76 2.78 -6.53 -8.16
N SER A 77 3.75 -7.27 -8.69
CA SER A 77 4.26 -8.44 -7.97
C SER A 77 4.98 -8.02 -6.69
N TRP A 78 4.92 -8.87 -5.65
CA TRP A 78 5.59 -8.60 -4.38
C TRP A 78 7.09 -8.33 -4.52
N ARG A 79 7.76 -8.97 -5.49
CA ARG A 79 9.19 -8.75 -5.74
C ARG A 79 9.46 -7.35 -6.26
N ILE A 80 8.61 -6.86 -7.16
CA ILE A 80 8.69 -5.50 -7.69
C ILE A 80 8.36 -4.51 -6.58
N PHE A 81 7.29 -4.74 -5.82
CA PHE A 81 6.91 -3.91 -4.68
C PHE A 81 8.06 -3.77 -3.68
N LEU A 82 8.64 -4.88 -3.19
CA LEU A 82 9.76 -4.82 -2.25
C LEU A 82 10.97 -4.07 -2.82
N LYS A 83 11.29 -4.29 -4.10
CA LYS A 83 12.44 -3.67 -4.76
C LYS A 83 12.30 -2.16 -4.92
N HIS A 84 11.10 -1.69 -5.23
CA HIS A 84 10.79 -0.28 -5.50
C HIS A 84 9.99 0.37 -4.37
N SER A 85 9.96 -0.25 -3.20
CA SER A 85 9.11 0.15 -2.09
C SER A 85 9.38 1.59 -1.62
N TYR A 86 10.65 1.99 -1.55
CA TYR A 86 11.03 3.36 -1.20
C TYR A 86 10.43 4.38 -2.18
N ASP A 87 10.61 4.19 -3.49
CA ASP A 87 10.09 5.09 -4.51
C ASP A 87 8.56 5.14 -4.48
N ILE A 88 7.92 3.97 -4.43
CA ILE A 88 6.46 3.83 -4.47
C ILE A 88 5.83 4.47 -3.23
N LEU A 89 6.33 4.12 -2.04
CA LEU A 89 5.71 4.52 -0.79
C LEU A 89 5.98 6.00 -0.48
N PHE A 90 7.16 6.55 -0.79
CA PHE A 90 7.40 7.99 -0.62
C PHE A 90 6.60 8.84 -1.59
N ALA A 91 6.55 8.46 -2.87
CA ALA A 91 5.71 9.16 -3.84
C ALA A 91 4.24 9.11 -3.39
N PHE A 92 3.78 7.96 -2.90
CA PHE A 92 2.43 7.83 -2.39
C PHE A 92 2.18 8.68 -1.13
N GLN A 93 3.13 8.74 -0.21
CA GLN A 93 3.07 9.61 0.97
C GLN A 93 2.94 11.08 0.58
N GLU A 94 3.78 11.56 -0.35
CA GLU A 94 3.72 12.94 -0.84
C GLU A 94 2.37 13.28 -1.47
N MET A 95 1.76 12.32 -2.19
CA MET A 95 0.41 12.47 -2.74
C MET A 95 -0.67 12.56 -1.66
N GLU A 96 -0.52 11.86 -0.54
CA GLU A 96 -1.46 11.96 0.59
C GLU A 96 -1.27 13.27 1.38
N GLU A 97 -0.03 13.70 1.60
CA GLU A 97 0.29 14.95 2.34
C GLU A 97 -0.23 16.22 1.63
N THR A 98 -0.28 16.18 0.30
CA THR A 98 -0.71 17.32 -0.54
C THR A 98 -2.19 17.27 -0.89
N LEU A 99 -2.86 16.13 -0.65
CA LEU A 99 -4.27 15.95 -0.96
C LEU A 99 -5.21 16.95 -0.25
N PRO A 100 -5.01 17.31 1.05
CA PRO A 100 -5.90 18.25 1.72
C PRO A 100 -6.00 19.61 1.03
N GLN A 101 -4.89 20.09 0.44
CA GLN A 101 -4.86 21.34 -0.32
C GLN A 101 -5.72 21.23 -1.58
N LEU A 102 -5.59 20.13 -2.33
CA LEU A 102 -6.41 19.86 -3.51
C LEU A 102 -7.90 19.75 -3.18
N VAL A 103 -8.23 19.12 -2.05
CA VAL A 103 -9.61 19.01 -1.57
C VAL A 103 -10.17 20.40 -1.29
N GLN A 104 -9.41 21.25 -0.60
CA GLN A 104 -9.83 22.62 -0.31
C GLN A 104 -10.06 23.43 -1.58
N GLU A 105 -9.13 23.39 -2.54
CA GLU A 105 -9.26 24.07 -3.83
C GLU A 105 -10.53 23.65 -4.59
N ILE A 106 -10.83 22.33 -4.59
CA ILE A 106 -12.04 21.80 -5.24
C ILE A 106 -13.30 22.25 -4.51
N LEU A 107 -13.31 22.22 -3.18
CA LEU A 107 -14.45 22.65 -2.37
C LEU A 107 -14.76 24.13 -2.58
N GLU A 108 -13.73 24.99 -2.63
CA GLU A 108 -13.86 26.42 -2.92
C GLU A 108 -14.40 26.66 -4.35
N ALA A 109 -13.92 25.89 -5.33
CA ALA A 109 -14.38 25.99 -6.72
C ALA A 109 -15.82 25.53 -6.93
N VAL A 110 -16.25 24.51 -6.18
CA VAL A 110 -17.63 24.03 -6.20
C VAL A 110 -18.58 25.10 -5.63
N GLY A 111 -18.12 25.89 -4.65
CA GLY A 111 -18.85 27.04 -4.10
C GLY A 111 -20.27 26.69 -3.63
N GLU A 112 -21.17 27.67 -3.54
CA GLU A 112 -22.55 27.50 -3.04
C GLU A 112 -23.45 26.53 -3.85
N ASN A 113 -22.95 25.90 -4.93
CA ASN A 113 -23.67 24.85 -5.66
C ASN A 113 -23.77 23.50 -4.89
N HIS A 114 -23.47 23.51 -3.59
CA HIS A 114 -23.50 22.36 -2.68
C HIS A 114 -24.86 21.64 -2.62
N GLU A 115 -25.95 22.27 -3.05
CA GLU A 115 -27.30 21.67 -3.05
C GLU A 115 -27.55 20.71 -4.22
N GLN A 116 -26.65 20.68 -5.21
CA GLN A 116 -26.79 19.73 -6.31
C GLN A 116 -26.48 18.31 -5.81
N GLU A 117 -27.48 17.44 -5.89
CA GLU A 117 -27.41 16.06 -5.37
C GLU A 117 -26.17 15.28 -5.86
N SER A 118 -25.69 15.55 -7.08
CA SER A 118 -24.47 14.95 -7.64
C SER A 118 -23.18 15.36 -6.91
N ILE A 119 -23.11 16.60 -6.42
CA ILE A 119 -21.98 17.12 -5.65
C ILE A 119 -21.98 16.48 -4.26
N VAL A 120 -23.14 16.47 -3.59
CA VAL A 120 -23.29 15.85 -2.26
C VAL A 120 -22.87 14.38 -2.29
N ARG A 121 -23.40 13.59 -3.22
CA ARG A 121 -23.03 12.17 -3.36
C ARG A 121 -21.53 11.97 -3.57
N SER A 122 -20.90 12.81 -4.39
CA SER A 122 -19.46 12.68 -4.67
C SER A 122 -18.60 13.07 -3.46
N LEU A 123 -19.06 14.01 -2.63
CA LEU A 123 -18.42 14.36 -1.36
C LEU A 123 -18.59 13.25 -0.32
N GLU A 124 -19.79 12.70 -0.18
CA GLU A 124 -20.05 11.56 0.70
C GLU A 124 -19.19 10.36 0.32
N ASP A 125 -19.11 10.05 -0.98
CA ASP A 125 -18.24 9.01 -1.49
C ASP A 125 -16.77 9.30 -1.16
N PHE A 126 -16.29 10.53 -1.38
CA PHE A 126 -14.92 10.92 -1.02
C PHE A 126 -14.63 10.67 0.45
N TRP A 127 -15.46 11.19 1.36
CA TRP A 127 -15.25 11.07 2.80
C TRP A 127 -15.41 9.64 3.31
N ALA A 128 -16.34 8.87 2.74
CA ALA A 128 -16.47 7.44 3.05
C ALA A 128 -15.20 6.67 2.64
N ARG A 129 -14.63 6.98 1.47
CA ARG A 129 -13.37 6.36 1.02
C ARG A 129 -12.17 6.81 1.84
N ASP A 130 -12.12 8.06 2.29
CA ASP A 130 -11.05 8.56 3.14
C ASP A 130 -11.05 7.90 4.53
N ASN A 131 -12.24 7.68 5.09
CA ASN A 131 -12.39 6.93 6.34
C ASN A 131 -11.92 5.47 6.21
N LEU A 132 -12.31 4.79 5.13
CA LEU A 132 -11.86 3.42 4.85
C LEU A 132 -10.36 3.37 4.58
N PHE A 133 -9.83 4.36 3.86
CA PHE A 133 -8.39 4.50 3.62
C PHE A 133 -7.60 4.58 4.92
N ALA A 134 -8.08 5.36 5.90
CA ALA A 134 -7.43 5.45 7.19
C ALA A 134 -7.46 4.13 7.99
N PHE A 135 -8.55 3.38 7.90
CA PHE A 135 -8.61 2.04 8.48
C PHE A 135 -7.58 1.12 7.85
N GLU A 136 -7.51 1.06 6.50
CA GLU A 136 -6.56 0.21 5.79
C GLU A 136 -5.10 0.64 5.98
N THR A 137 -4.86 1.93 6.22
CA THR A 137 -3.53 2.45 6.57
C THR A 137 -3.00 1.77 7.83
N SER A 138 -3.82 1.72 8.87
CA SER A 138 -3.44 1.05 10.12
C SER A 138 -3.18 -0.45 9.94
N ALA A 139 -3.97 -1.12 9.08
CA ALA A 139 -3.76 -2.53 8.76
C ALA A 139 -2.45 -2.76 7.99
N TYR A 140 -2.13 -1.88 7.04
CA TYR A 140 -0.88 -1.89 6.29
C TYR A 140 0.33 -1.68 7.21
N GLU A 141 0.30 -0.65 8.06
CA GLU A 141 1.40 -0.34 9.00
C GLU A 141 1.67 -1.52 9.94
N GLN A 142 0.62 -2.13 10.50
CA GLN A 142 0.75 -3.33 11.34
C GLN A 142 1.33 -4.53 10.58
N ALA A 143 0.94 -4.72 9.32
CA ALA A 143 1.47 -5.79 8.48
C ALA A 143 2.97 -5.58 8.19
N VAL A 144 3.39 -4.35 7.91
CA VAL A 144 4.79 -3.97 7.72
C VAL A 144 5.59 -4.17 9.00
N GLU A 145 5.12 -3.65 10.14
CA GLU A 145 5.81 -3.81 11.43
C GLU A 145 6.03 -5.29 11.76
N LYS A 146 4.98 -6.12 11.60
CA LYS A 146 5.05 -7.56 11.82
C LYS A 146 6.07 -8.23 10.90
N TYR A 147 6.10 -7.86 9.61
CA TYR A 147 7.08 -8.38 8.66
C TYR A 147 8.51 -8.01 9.06
N LEU A 148 8.78 -6.74 9.37
CA LEU A 148 10.11 -6.25 9.75
C LEU A 148 10.61 -6.93 11.03
N LYS A 149 9.73 -7.08 12.03
CA LYS A 149 10.03 -7.77 13.28
C LYS A 149 10.33 -9.26 13.10
N GLN A 150 9.56 -9.96 12.25
CA GLN A 150 9.81 -11.39 12.02
C GLN A 150 11.03 -11.62 11.12
N ARG A 151 11.20 -10.82 10.06
CA ARG A 151 12.33 -10.93 9.12
C ARG A 151 13.69 -10.75 9.80
N SER A 152 13.77 -9.92 10.83
CA SER A 152 14.99 -9.68 11.61
C SER A 152 15.30 -10.80 12.61
N SER A 153 14.39 -11.77 12.82
CA SER A 153 14.66 -12.92 13.68
C SER A 153 15.76 -13.83 13.13
N ALA A 154 16.58 -14.39 14.01
CA ALA A 154 17.72 -15.23 13.63
C ALA A 154 17.32 -16.45 12.79
N SER A 155 16.14 -17.02 13.04
CA SER A 155 15.61 -18.18 12.31
C SER A 155 15.23 -17.86 10.86
N LEU A 156 14.82 -16.62 10.58
CA LEU A 156 14.37 -16.19 9.26
C LEU A 156 15.42 -15.38 8.49
N TRP A 157 16.45 -14.88 9.16
CA TRP A 157 17.47 -14.02 8.56
C TRP A 157 18.23 -14.67 7.40
N VAL A 158 18.55 -15.97 7.51
CA VAL A 158 19.26 -16.69 6.44
C VAL A 158 18.35 -16.83 5.20
N ALA A 159 17.09 -17.22 5.42
CA ALA A 159 16.10 -17.33 4.35
C ALA A 159 15.80 -15.97 3.71
N SER A 160 15.70 -14.90 4.51
CA SER A 160 15.42 -13.56 3.99
C SER A 160 16.52 -13.07 3.04
N ARG A 161 17.78 -13.32 3.38
CA ARG A 161 18.92 -13.00 2.49
C ARG A 161 18.98 -13.90 1.26
N MET A 162 18.86 -15.21 1.43
CA MET A 162 18.95 -16.16 0.30
C MET A 162 17.86 -15.93 -0.74
N PHE A 163 16.62 -15.64 -0.30
CA PHE A 163 15.48 -15.45 -1.19
C PHE A 163 15.16 -13.98 -1.51
N ARG A 164 16.04 -13.05 -1.09
CA ARG A 164 15.92 -11.60 -1.36
C ARG A 164 14.61 -10.99 -0.86
N PHE A 165 14.18 -11.36 0.33
CA PHE A 165 13.15 -10.62 1.06
C PHE A 165 13.77 -9.31 1.56
N LEU A 166 13.51 -8.22 0.83
CA LEU A 166 14.08 -6.90 1.09
C LEU A 166 13.36 -6.17 2.23
N ASP A 167 13.99 -5.09 2.70
CA ASP A 167 13.38 -4.21 3.68
C ASP A 167 12.22 -3.42 3.09
N LEU A 168 11.40 -2.83 3.97
CA LEU A 168 10.34 -1.91 3.62
C LEU A 168 10.50 -0.62 4.43
N PRO A 169 10.32 0.56 3.83
CA PRO A 169 10.26 1.79 4.60
C PRO A 169 9.00 1.75 5.47
N MET A 170 9.16 2.09 6.74
CA MET A 170 8.03 2.29 7.65
C MET A 170 7.52 3.71 7.45
N ILE A 171 6.49 3.84 6.61
CA ILE A 171 5.85 5.12 6.35
C ILE A 171 4.63 5.24 7.25
N HIS A 172 4.46 6.42 7.83
CA HIS A 172 3.25 6.82 8.53
C HIS A 172 2.60 7.92 7.71
N PHE A 173 1.35 7.72 7.33
CA PHE A 173 0.61 8.77 6.64
C PHE A 173 0.13 9.77 7.68
N SER A 174 0.75 10.96 7.70
CA SER A 174 0.34 12.06 8.56
C SER A 174 -1.07 12.52 8.19
N ARG A 175 -1.89 12.75 9.22
CA ARG A 175 -3.18 13.45 9.10
C ARG A 175 -3.00 14.93 9.37
#